data_AF-A0A7X1X0V2-F1
#
_entry.id   AF-A0A7X1X0V2-F1
#
_cell.length_a   1.000
_cell.length_b   1.000
_cell.length_c   1.000
_cell.angle_alpha   90.00
_cell.angle_beta   90.00
_cell.angle_gamma   90.00
#
_symmetry.space_group_name_H-M   'P 1'
#
loop_
_entity.id
_entity.type
_entity.pdbx_description
1 polymer ?
#
loop_
_entity_poly.entity_id
_entity_poly.type
_entity_poly.pdbx_seq_one_letter_code
_entity_poly.pdbx_strand_id
1 'polypeptide(L)'
;MSTKLGAIQFTALGLAQTLKSAEDLYTHWLLDVLVSQAVPTSRVACAIASLQQYINGISLGLEPGYESEGMSPAQLTTWQDTLHTYSIWHAHQQLRYFPATFLNPELRINKTDNFQQLENDINQSRIQSSFILSAVQSYLGRFEDIANLTTLNGYIDGGIDNMANSTYYFVGKSRAENTYYWRSLDMAKRAMDSSATRTSASKKDTPEASAWSDWQLIPLPASENIPDRSVRPVYFNNRLFIIWAQVVEPTPSFSEPAQLSDFKYDEDEKQYKLRSESFLKTRLSKISLNFIYQKYDGSWSMPQVCIDEYNTLKVNAEGINAATTTIATLDSTTYQPSLFLGLHIKGLKNSTDKTTTELTQGFYQAVRLDLQFGIKPLYSAGTLQDFIANPDDTKLAKQYGAIFAVHNELNFNFHAPTSQLVEVEYTNTPIDESTLAWNYEGKQDKAAAKTECNT
;
A
#
# COMPACT_ATOMS: atom_id res chain seq x y z
N MET A 1 24.62 -18.08 68.91
CA MET A 1 25.43 -18.60 67.78
C MET A 1 25.09 -17.94 66.44
N SER A 2 23.85 -17.51 66.19
CA SER A 2 23.43 -16.87 64.92
C SER A 2 24.03 -15.48 64.65
N THR A 3 24.34 -14.69 65.68
CA THR A 3 24.88 -13.32 65.54
C THR A 3 26.36 -13.27 65.16
N LYS A 4 27.14 -14.30 65.50
CA LYS A 4 28.56 -14.38 65.12
C LYS A 4 28.75 -14.92 63.70
N LEU A 5 27.86 -15.79 63.21
CA LEU A 5 27.95 -16.29 61.82
C LEU A 5 27.65 -15.19 60.80
N GLY A 6 26.67 -14.33 61.06
CA GLY A 6 26.37 -13.18 60.18
C GLY A 6 27.55 -12.21 60.07
N ALA A 7 28.14 -11.80 61.21
CA ALA A 7 29.25 -10.85 61.24
C ALA A 7 30.52 -11.32 60.50
N ILE A 8 30.78 -12.63 60.46
CA ILE A 8 31.92 -13.24 59.76
C ILE A 8 31.68 -13.27 58.23
N GLN A 9 30.43 -13.42 57.79
CA GLN A 9 30.06 -13.35 56.37
C GLN A 9 30.13 -11.93 55.81
N PHE A 10 29.74 -10.91 56.60
CA PHE A 10 29.80 -9.49 56.20
C PHE A 10 31.23 -8.96 56.01
N THR A 11 32.18 -9.45 56.81
CA THR A 11 33.59 -9.04 56.73
C THR A 11 34.33 -9.71 55.57
N ALA A 12 33.95 -10.94 55.21
CA ALA A 12 34.53 -11.66 54.07
C ALA A 12 34.12 -11.10 52.69
N LEU A 13 32.99 -10.38 52.60
CA LEU A 13 32.46 -9.77 51.37
C LEU A 13 32.84 -8.29 51.21
N GLY A 14 33.62 -7.69 52.12
CA GLY A 14 34.00 -6.27 52.06
C GLY A 14 32.85 -5.28 52.38
N LEU A 15 31.67 -5.77 52.77
CA LEU A 15 30.44 -5.00 52.99
C LEU A 15 30.42 -4.21 54.32
N ALA A 16 31.40 -4.42 55.20
CA ALA A 16 31.46 -3.76 56.51
C ALA A 16 31.73 -2.25 56.44
N GLN A 17 32.23 -1.72 55.31
CA GLN A 17 32.47 -0.28 55.13
C GLN A 17 31.27 0.47 54.51
N THR A 18 30.34 -0.23 53.86
CA THR A 18 29.22 0.34 53.10
C THR A 18 27.89 0.30 53.84
N LEU A 19 27.71 -0.60 54.81
CA LEU A 19 26.47 -0.75 55.60
C LEU A 19 26.59 -0.02 56.95
N LYS A 20 26.24 1.27 57.01
CA LYS A 20 26.37 2.09 58.24
C LYS A 20 25.04 2.58 58.79
N SER A 21 24.03 2.70 57.94
CA SER A 21 22.69 3.20 58.27
C SER A 21 21.62 2.13 58.07
N ALA A 22 20.43 2.35 58.65
CA ALA A 22 19.28 1.48 58.44
C ALA A 22 18.83 1.46 56.96
N GLU A 23 19.06 2.55 56.23
CA GLU A 23 18.78 2.67 54.79
C GLU A 23 19.72 1.78 53.95
N ASP A 24 20.99 1.68 54.35
CA ASP A 24 21.96 0.81 53.68
C ASP A 24 21.58 -0.66 53.86
N LEU A 25 21.05 -1.02 55.04
CA LEU A 25 20.52 -2.37 55.31
C LEU A 25 19.24 -2.65 54.51
N TYR A 26 18.35 -1.66 54.40
CA TYR A 26 17.15 -1.75 53.55
C TYR A 26 17.52 -2.00 52.08
N THR A 27 18.46 -1.22 51.56
CA THR A 27 18.90 -1.32 50.16
C THR A 27 19.60 -2.66 49.89
N HIS A 28 20.43 -3.15 50.82
CA HIS A 28 21.18 -4.39 50.64
C HIS A 28 20.35 -5.66 50.85
N TRP A 29 19.42 -5.67 51.82
CA TRP A 29 18.55 -6.81 52.08
C TRP A 29 17.22 -6.77 51.33
N LEU A 30 16.90 -5.63 50.71
CA LEU A 30 15.63 -5.37 50.01
C LEU A 30 14.42 -5.58 50.94
N LEU A 31 14.62 -5.31 52.23
CA LEU A 31 13.67 -5.54 53.32
C LEU A 31 13.71 -4.36 54.27
N ASP A 32 12.55 -3.80 54.57
CA ASP A 32 12.45 -2.65 55.47
C ASP A 32 12.66 -3.09 56.93
N VAL A 33 13.77 -2.65 57.50
CA VAL A 33 14.24 -2.96 58.86
C VAL A 33 13.59 -2.03 59.91
N LEU A 34 12.94 -0.95 59.47
CA LEU A 34 12.32 0.06 60.34
C LEU A 34 10.81 -0.15 60.54
N VAL A 35 10.21 -1.14 59.86
CA VAL A 35 8.78 -1.44 60.00
C VAL A 35 8.46 -2.00 61.38
N SER A 36 7.42 -1.44 62.00
CA SER A 36 6.89 -1.95 63.27
C SER A 36 6.21 -3.32 63.11
N GLN A 37 6.13 -4.10 64.20
CA GLN A 37 5.44 -5.40 64.21
C GLN A 37 3.92 -5.33 63.93
N ALA A 38 3.35 -4.12 63.82
CA ALA A 38 1.91 -3.92 63.65
C ALA A 38 1.41 -4.12 62.20
N VAL A 39 2.30 -4.29 61.21
CA VAL A 39 1.92 -4.50 59.80
C VAL A 39 2.02 -5.99 59.45
N PRO A 40 0.91 -6.74 59.38
CA PRO A 40 0.96 -8.14 59.00
C PRO A 40 1.25 -8.28 57.50
N THR A 41 2.28 -9.07 57.14
CA THR A 41 2.60 -9.43 55.74
C THR A 41 2.84 -10.93 55.61
N SER A 42 2.53 -11.49 54.45
CA SER A 42 2.85 -12.90 54.15
C SER A 42 4.30 -13.03 53.68
N ARG A 43 4.92 -14.20 53.91
CA ARG A 43 6.30 -14.45 53.45
C ARG A 43 6.45 -14.32 51.93
N VAL A 44 5.42 -14.75 51.19
CA VAL A 44 5.40 -14.67 49.72
C VAL A 44 5.30 -13.22 49.26
N ALA A 45 4.42 -12.42 49.86
CA ALA A 45 4.29 -11.01 49.52
C ALA A 45 5.57 -10.22 49.80
N CYS A 46 6.23 -10.53 50.91
CA CYS A 46 7.53 -9.94 51.27
C CYS A 46 8.61 -10.28 50.24
N ALA A 47 8.73 -11.55 49.85
CA ALA A 47 9.69 -11.98 48.82
C ALA A 47 9.41 -11.34 47.45
N ILE A 48 8.13 -11.19 47.08
CA ILE A 48 7.73 -10.51 45.83
C ILE A 48 8.15 -9.04 45.87
N ALA A 49 7.88 -8.33 46.97
CA ALA A 49 8.24 -6.92 47.11
C ALA A 49 9.76 -6.70 47.03
N SER A 50 10.56 -7.55 47.69
CA SER A 50 12.02 -7.50 47.59
C SER A 50 12.51 -7.71 46.15
N LEU A 51 11.93 -8.69 45.44
CA LEU A 51 12.31 -8.96 44.05
C LEU A 51 11.88 -7.81 43.11
N GLN A 52 10.70 -7.23 43.31
CA GLN A 52 10.24 -6.07 42.54
C GLN A 52 11.15 -4.85 42.76
N GLN A 53 11.55 -4.59 44.00
CA GLN A 53 12.50 -3.52 44.33
C GLN A 53 13.84 -3.73 43.62
N TYR A 54 14.37 -4.95 43.64
CA TYR A 54 15.62 -5.29 42.96
C TYR A 54 15.54 -5.08 41.45
N ILE A 55 14.49 -5.59 40.80
CA ILE A 55 14.30 -5.46 39.35
C ILE A 55 14.13 -3.97 38.97
N ASN A 56 13.43 -3.19 39.78
CA ASN A 56 13.34 -1.74 39.59
C ASN A 56 14.71 -1.05 39.75
N GLY A 57 15.51 -1.48 40.73
CA GLY A 57 16.90 -1.01 40.92
C GLY A 57 17.77 -1.28 39.68
N ILE A 58 17.68 -2.48 39.10
CA ILE A 58 18.35 -2.82 37.83
C ILE A 58 17.87 -1.89 36.70
N SER A 59 16.55 -1.63 36.60
CA SER A 59 16.00 -0.79 35.53
C SER A 59 16.46 0.67 35.61
N LEU A 60 16.74 1.15 36.83
CA LEU A 60 17.23 2.49 37.12
C LEU A 60 18.76 2.59 37.08
N GLY A 61 19.47 1.48 36.85
CA GLY A 61 20.94 1.43 36.88
C GLY A 61 21.53 1.66 38.27
N LEU A 62 20.74 1.46 39.33
CA LEU A 62 21.17 1.65 40.72
C LEU A 62 21.88 0.42 41.30
N GLU A 63 21.79 -0.72 40.63
CA GLU A 63 22.42 -1.98 41.04
C GLU A 63 23.84 -2.10 40.45
N PRO A 64 24.85 -2.47 41.26
CA PRO A 64 26.23 -2.61 40.80
C PRO A 64 26.36 -3.56 39.60
N GLY A 65 27.02 -3.10 38.53
CA GLY A 65 27.20 -3.88 37.30
C GLY A 65 26.12 -3.68 36.23
N TYR A 66 25.02 -2.97 36.54
CA TYR A 66 23.98 -2.59 35.58
C TYR A 66 24.00 -1.09 35.23
N GLU A 67 25.05 -0.38 35.65
CA GLU A 67 25.25 1.05 35.37
C GLU A 67 25.51 1.33 33.88
N SER A 68 26.14 0.39 33.16
CA SER A 68 26.50 0.54 31.74
C SER A 68 25.64 -0.27 30.78
N GLU A 69 25.25 -1.49 31.16
CA GLU A 69 24.36 -2.36 30.38
C GLU A 69 23.13 -2.71 31.23
N GLY A 70 22.17 -1.78 31.28
CA GLY A 70 20.88 -2.00 31.93
C GLY A 70 19.99 -2.99 31.17
N MET A 71 18.68 -2.99 31.46
CA MET A 71 17.73 -3.82 30.71
C MET A 71 17.67 -3.42 29.23
N SER A 72 17.56 -4.40 28.34
CA SER A 72 17.23 -4.11 26.94
C SER A 72 15.86 -3.42 26.83
N PRO A 73 15.61 -2.60 25.80
CA PRO A 73 14.33 -1.92 25.62
C PRO A 73 13.13 -2.88 25.64
N ALA A 74 13.26 -4.07 25.05
CA ALA A 74 12.20 -5.09 25.04
C ALA A 74 11.91 -5.67 26.43
N GLN A 75 12.95 -5.91 27.24
CA GLN A 75 12.80 -6.38 28.62
C GLN A 75 12.15 -5.31 29.50
N LEU A 76 12.54 -4.05 29.31
CA LEU A 76 11.98 -2.91 30.04
C LEU A 76 10.48 -2.77 29.75
N THR A 77 10.08 -2.78 28.47
CA THR A 77 8.67 -2.74 28.07
C THR A 77 7.88 -3.92 28.66
N THR A 78 8.44 -5.14 28.61
CA THR A 78 7.77 -6.32 29.19
C THR A 78 7.59 -6.18 30.70
N TRP A 79 8.60 -5.67 31.41
CA TRP A 79 8.52 -5.41 32.84
C TRP A 79 7.44 -4.38 33.16
N GLN A 80 7.50 -3.21 32.52
CA GLN A 80 6.59 -2.09 32.74
C GLN A 80 5.14 -2.44 32.39
N ASP A 81 4.90 -3.08 31.26
CA ASP A 81 3.54 -3.29 30.77
C ASP A 81 2.87 -4.53 31.38
N THR A 82 3.65 -5.55 31.76
CA THR A 82 3.10 -6.88 32.10
C THR A 82 3.49 -7.42 33.46
N LEU A 83 4.74 -7.20 33.93
CA LEU A 83 5.28 -7.97 35.06
C LEU A 83 5.44 -7.17 36.36
N HIS A 84 5.45 -5.83 36.31
CA HIS A 84 5.85 -5.01 37.46
C HIS A 84 4.94 -5.14 38.69
N THR A 85 3.65 -5.44 38.52
CA THR A 85 2.68 -5.63 39.61
C THR A 85 1.99 -6.97 39.48
N TYR A 86 1.80 -7.66 40.62
CA TYR A 86 1.10 -8.96 40.66
C TYR A 86 -0.28 -8.91 39.98
N SER A 87 -1.07 -7.86 40.20
CA SER A 87 -2.41 -7.73 39.61
C SER A 87 -2.41 -7.70 38.07
N ILE A 88 -1.42 -7.01 37.47
CA ILE A 88 -1.29 -6.91 36.01
C ILE A 88 -0.79 -8.23 35.44
N TRP A 89 0.22 -8.83 36.08
CA TRP A 89 0.70 -10.16 35.71
C TRP A 89 -0.43 -11.19 35.77
N HIS A 90 -1.22 -11.18 36.85
CA HIS A 90 -2.36 -12.08 37.03
C HIS A 90 -3.40 -11.87 35.94
N ALA A 91 -3.76 -10.61 35.63
CA ALA A 91 -4.68 -10.29 34.55
C ALA A 91 -4.17 -10.79 33.19
N HIS A 92 -2.88 -10.64 32.91
CA HIS A 92 -2.27 -11.11 31.66
C HIS A 92 -2.25 -12.65 31.56
N GLN A 93 -1.98 -13.37 32.67
CA GLN A 93 -2.12 -14.83 32.71
C GLN A 93 -3.57 -15.24 32.49
N GLN A 94 -4.51 -14.58 33.16
CA GLN A 94 -5.93 -14.88 33.02
C GLN A 94 -6.42 -14.61 31.60
N LEU A 95 -5.98 -13.54 30.94
CA LEU A 95 -6.31 -13.25 29.53
C LEU A 95 -5.83 -14.37 28.60
N ARG A 96 -4.64 -14.92 28.86
CA ARG A 96 -4.06 -16.00 28.05
C ARG A 96 -4.83 -17.32 28.18
N TYR A 97 -5.25 -17.70 29.40
CA TYR A 97 -5.93 -18.98 29.65
C TYR A 97 -7.46 -18.89 29.55
N PHE A 98 -8.02 -17.73 29.89
CA PHE A 98 -9.46 -17.48 29.97
C PHE A 98 -9.83 -16.17 29.24
N PRO A 99 -9.60 -16.09 27.91
CA PRO A 99 -9.88 -14.87 27.14
C PRO A 99 -11.37 -14.50 27.17
N ALA A 100 -12.27 -15.48 27.26
CA ALA A 100 -13.72 -15.28 27.29
C ALA A 100 -14.17 -14.34 28.43
N THR A 101 -13.47 -14.32 29.55
CA THR A 101 -13.79 -13.43 30.69
C THR A 101 -13.55 -11.95 30.36
N PHE A 102 -12.70 -11.65 29.38
CA PHE A 102 -12.33 -10.31 28.97
C PHE A 102 -13.04 -9.86 27.68
N LEU A 103 -13.78 -10.74 27.02
CA LEU A 103 -14.52 -10.41 25.80
C LEU A 103 -15.78 -9.63 26.14
N ASN A 104 -15.75 -8.31 25.91
CA ASN A 104 -16.93 -7.48 25.86
C ASN A 104 -17.21 -7.08 24.39
N PRO A 105 -18.37 -7.48 23.81
CA PRO A 105 -18.73 -7.11 22.44
C PRO A 105 -18.68 -5.60 22.17
N GLU A 106 -19.05 -4.78 23.14
CA GLU A 106 -19.08 -3.32 23.04
C GLU A 106 -17.69 -2.69 22.99
N LEU A 107 -16.67 -3.36 23.55
CA LEU A 107 -15.30 -2.84 23.64
C LEU A 107 -14.38 -3.37 22.53
N ARG A 108 -14.94 -4.00 21.50
CA ARG A 108 -14.17 -4.43 20.33
C ARG A 108 -13.50 -3.19 19.69
N ILE A 109 -12.18 -3.21 19.57
CA ILE A 109 -11.39 -2.09 19.04
C ILE A 109 -11.55 -1.98 17.52
N ASN A 110 -11.48 -3.10 16.81
CA ASN A 110 -11.56 -3.15 15.34
C ASN A 110 -13.00 -3.40 14.88
N LYS A 111 -13.86 -2.39 15.05
CA LYS A 111 -15.23 -2.40 14.52
C LYS A 111 -15.26 -1.71 13.16
N THR A 112 -15.83 -2.41 12.17
CA THR A 112 -16.12 -1.85 10.84
C THR A 112 -17.12 -0.70 10.97
N ASP A 113 -17.07 0.29 10.07
CA ASP A 113 -18.03 1.41 10.04
C ASP A 113 -19.49 0.94 9.98
N ASN A 114 -19.78 -0.12 9.21
CA ASN A 114 -21.12 -0.70 9.11
C ASN A 114 -21.63 -1.22 10.48
N PHE A 115 -20.76 -1.83 11.27
CA PHE A 115 -21.08 -2.33 12.61
C PHE A 115 -21.26 -1.19 13.61
N GLN A 116 -20.42 -0.14 13.55
CA GLN A 116 -20.61 1.05 14.37
C GLN A 116 -21.94 1.73 14.08
N GLN A 117 -22.35 1.78 12.80
CA GLN A 117 -23.66 2.30 12.42
C GLN A 117 -24.80 1.45 13.00
N LEU A 118 -24.69 0.12 12.98
CA LEU A 118 -25.66 -0.77 13.62
C LEU A 118 -25.78 -0.52 15.13
N GLU A 119 -24.65 -0.34 15.84
CA GLU A 119 -24.65 0.00 17.27
C GLU A 119 -25.36 1.34 17.52
N ASN A 120 -25.10 2.34 16.67
CA ASN A 120 -25.77 3.64 16.75
C ASN A 120 -27.29 3.52 16.50
N ASP A 121 -27.69 2.77 15.48
CA ASP A 121 -29.11 2.55 15.12
C ASP A 121 -29.86 1.85 16.27
N ILE A 122 -29.23 0.86 16.93
CA ILE A 122 -29.80 0.16 18.09
C ILE A 122 -29.87 1.10 19.30
N ASN A 123 -28.80 1.84 19.61
CA ASN A 123 -28.71 2.71 20.79
C ASN A 123 -29.71 3.88 20.77
N GLN A 124 -30.09 4.37 19.59
CA GLN A 124 -31.06 5.46 19.45
C GLN A 124 -32.52 5.01 19.61
N SER A 125 -32.81 3.72 19.37
CA SER A 125 -34.17 3.19 19.38
C SER A 125 -34.54 2.60 20.73
N ARG A 126 -35.84 2.61 21.06
CA ARG A 126 -36.34 1.78 22.18
C ARG A 126 -36.17 0.32 21.76
N ILE A 127 -35.64 -0.51 22.67
CA ILE A 127 -35.46 -1.95 22.46
C ILE A 127 -36.84 -2.62 22.30
N GLN A 128 -37.37 -2.58 21.08
CA GLN A 128 -38.56 -3.29 20.64
C GLN A 128 -38.18 -4.12 19.41
N SER A 129 -38.79 -5.30 19.28
CA SER A 129 -38.44 -6.26 18.24
C SER A 129 -38.52 -5.69 16.81
N SER A 130 -39.49 -4.81 16.53
CA SER A 130 -39.64 -4.16 15.23
C SER A 130 -38.48 -3.24 14.86
N PHE A 131 -38.00 -2.43 15.81
CA PHE A 131 -36.87 -1.51 15.58
C PHE A 131 -35.56 -2.26 15.41
N ILE A 132 -35.34 -3.31 16.21
CA ILE A 132 -34.14 -4.16 16.07
C ILE A 132 -34.12 -4.83 14.69
N LEU A 133 -35.27 -5.38 14.25
CA LEU A 133 -35.35 -6.01 12.93
C LEU A 133 -35.01 -5.01 11.82
N SER A 134 -35.53 -3.78 11.88
CA SER A 134 -35.21 -2.74 10.92
C SER A 134 -33.72 -2.38 10.91
N ALA A 135 -33.10 -2.23 12.08
CA ALA A 135 -31.68 -1.92 12.18
C ALA A 135 -30.80 -3.05 11.58
N VAL A 136 -31.16 -4.30 11.85
CA VAL A 136 -30.47 -5.48 11.27
C VAL A 136 -30.67 -5.54 9.76
N GLN A 137 -31.88 -5.26 9.25
CA GLN A 137 -32.13 -5.20 7.80
C GLN A 137 -31.29 -4.11 7.12
N SER A 138 -31.20 -2.93 7.73
CA SER A 138 -30.34 -1.85 7.23
C SER A 138 -28.85 -2.24 7.24
N TYR A 139 -28.39 -2.95 8.27
CA TYR A 139 -27.04 -3.49 8.33
C TYR A 139 -26.77 -4.51 7.22
N LEU A 140 -27.71 -5.42 6.97
CA LEU A 140 -27.61 -6.42 5.90
C LEU A 140 -27.61 -5.78 4.50
N GLY A 141 -28.40 -4.73 4.27
CA GLY A 141 -28.37 -3.98 3.02
C GLY A 141 -26.99 -3.38 2.76
N ARG A 142 -26.43 -2.65 3.73
CA ARG A 142 -25.06 -2.09 3.63
C ARG A 142 -23.98 -3.18 3.48
N PHE A 143 -24.20 -4.36 4.06
CA PHE A 143 -23.30 -5.49 3.91
C PHE A 143 -23.36 -6.08 2.49
N GLU A 144 -24.54 -6.19 1.89
CA GLU A 144 -24.73 -6.68 0.53
C GLU A 144 -23.97 -5.83 -0.50
N ASP A 145 -23.97 -4.51 -0.32
CA ASP A 145 -23.24 -3.57 -1.18
C ASP A 145 -21.72 -3.84 -1.17
N ILE A 146 -21.16 -4.11 0.02
CA ILE A 146 -19.73 -4.38 0.21
C ILE A 146 -19.36 -5.81 -0.23
N ALA A 147 -20.26 -6.77 -0.01
CA ALA A 147 -20.01 -8.18 -0.34
C ALA A 147 -19.96 -8.43 -1.85
N ASN A 148 -20.70 -7.65 -2.64
CA ASN A 148 -20.80 -7.79 -4.10
C ASN A 148 -19.83 -6.89 -4.89
N LEU A 149 -18.82 -6.31 -4.22
CA LEU A 149 -17.82 -5.47 -4.89
C LEU A 149 -16.97 -6.28 -5.86
N THR A 150 -16.77 -5.75 -7.06
CA THR A 150 -15.82 -6.28 -8.04
C THR A 150 -14.52 -5.50 -8.00
N THR A 151 -13.40 -6.17 -7.71
CA THR A 151 -12.07 -5.55 -7.78
C THR A 151 -11.74 -5.19 -9.22
N LEU A 152 -11.39 -3.93 -9.47
CA LEU A 152 -11.06 -3.40 -10.79
C LEU A 152 -9.55 -3.40 -11.03
N ASN A 153 -8.80 -2.75 -10.13
CA ASN A 153 -7.38 -2.50 -10.27
C ASN A 153 -6.69 -2.51 -8.91
N GLY A 154 -5.36 -2.51 -8.93
CA GLY A 154 -4.54 -2.42 -7.72
C GLY A 154 -3.16 -1.82 -7.98
N TYR A 155 -2.49 -1.54 -6.86
CA TYR A 155 -1.13 -1.00 -6.81
C TYR A 155 -0.32 -1.69 -5.72
N ILE A 156 0.92 -2.01 -6.02
CA ILE A 156 1.86 -2.62 -5.08
C ILE A 156 2.85 -1.56 -4.64
N ASP A 157 2.84 -1.24 -3.35
CA ASP A 157 3.78 -0.31 -2.73
C ASP A 157 5.10 -1.03 -2.40
N GLY A 158 5.79 -1.44 -3.45
CA GLY A 158 7.03 -2.19 -3.37
C GLY A 158 7.84 -2.13 -4.66
N GLY A 159 9.16 -2.03 -4.50
CA GLY A 159 10.09 -2.36 -5.57
C GLY A 159 10.07 -3.85 -5.89
N ILE A 160 10.60 -4.21 -7.07
CA ILE A 160 10.65 -5.59 -7.58
C ILE A 160 11.26 -6.56 -6.55
N ASP A 161 12.25 -6.11 -5.79
CA ASP A 161 12.98 -6.95 -4.83
C ASP A 161 12.19 -7.26 -3.54
N ASN A 162 11.12 -6.51 -3.24
CA ASN A 162 10.38 -6.64 -1.97
C ASN A 162 8.85 -6.73 -2.13
N MET A 163 8.35 -7.09 -3.33
CA MET A 163 6.90 -7.21 -3.57
C MET A 163 6.21 -8.18 -2.59
N ALA A 164 6.92 -9.18 -2.08
CA ALA A 164 6.36 -10.20 -1.20
C ALA A 164 6.05 -9.70 0.23
N ASN A 165 6.61 -8.57 0.68
CA ASN A 165 6.33 -7.98 1.99
C ASN A 165 5.73 -6.57 1.91
N SER A 166 5.33 -6.15 0.71
CA SER A 166 4.77 -4.82 0.46
C SER A 166 3.28 -4.74 0.75
N THR A 167 2.78 -3.51 0.87
CA THR A 167 1.34 -3.23 0.99
C THR A 167 0.71 -3.15 -0.40
N TYR A 168 -0.42 -3.83 -0.57
CA TYR A 168 -1.16 -3.89 -1.83
C TYR A 168 -2.42 -3.07 -1.62
N TYR A 169 -2.70 -2.16 -2.54
CA TYR A 169 -3.89 -1.34 -2.54
C TYR A 169 -4.81 -1.82 -3.66
N PHE A 170 -6.10 -1.96 -3.36
CA PHE A 170 -7.11 -2.41 -4.32
C PHE A 170 -8.19 -1.36 -4.44
N VAL A 171 -8.74 -1.23 -5.65
CA VAL A 171 -9.96 -0.48 -5.91
C VAL A 171 -11.03 -1.44 -6.39
N GLY A 172 -12.20 -1.37 -5.77
CA GLY A 172 -13.39 -2.13 -6.12
C GLY A 172 -14.53 -1.21 -6.51
N LYS A 173 -15.50 -1.75 -7.24
CA LYS A 173 -16.69 -1.05 -7.69
C LYS A 173 -17.95 -1.82 -7.31
N SER A 174 -18.97 -1.10 -6.84
CA SER A 174 -20.31 -1.66 -6.61
C SER A 174 -21.07 -1.78 -7.92
N ARG A 175 -21.73 -2.93 -8.11
CA ARG A 175 -22.56 -3.18 -9.30
C ARG A 175 -23.87 -2.39 -9.30
N ALA A 176 -24.39 -2.09 -8.11
CA ALA A 176 -25.71 -1.46 -7.96
C ALA A 176 -25.64 0.06 -8.10
N GLU A 177 -24.68 0.70 -7.41
CA GLU A 177 -24.68 2.16 -7.24
C GLU A 177 -23.57 2.90 -8.01
N ASN A 178 -22.76 2.18 -8.82
CA ASN A 178 -21.61 2.75 -9.53
C ASN A 178 -20.61 3.47 -8.59
N THR A 179 -20.58 3.06 -7.32
CA THR A 179 -19.72 3.62 -6.27
C THR A 179 -18.38 2.87 -6.21
N TYR A 180 -17.32 3.59 -5.87
CA TYR A 180 -15.97 3.05 -5.80
C TYR A 180 -15.50 2.95 -4.36
N TYR A 181 -14.76 1.88 -4.06
CA TYR A 181 -14.20 1.59 -2.76
C TYR A 181 -12.74 1.25 -2.89
N TRP A 182 -11.96 1.45 -1.83
CA TRP A 182 -10.60 0.98 -1.74
C TRP A 182 -10.35 0.19 -0.47
N ARG A 183 -9.35 -0.68 -0.49
CA ARG A 183 -8.82 -1.36 0.70
C ARG A 183 -7.33 -1.65 0.51
N SER A 184 -6.65 -1.98 1.60
CA SER A 184 -5.26 -2.43 1.59
C SER A 184 -5.09 -3.86 2.12
N LEU A 185 -3.99 -4.47 1.72
CA LEU A 185 -3.50 -5.75 2.19
C LEU A 185 -2.01 -5.62 2.52
N ASP A 186 -1.66 -5.87 3.77
CA ASP A 186 -0.27 -5.87 4.23
C ASP A 186 0.34 -7.27 4.11
N MET A 187 1.13 -7.52 3.06
CA MET A 187 1.76 -8.83 2.83
C MET A 187 2.91 -9.14 3.80
N ALA A 188 3.34 -8.18 4.63
CA ALA A 188 4.30 -8.46 5.69
C ALA A 188 3.67 -9.33 6.80
N LYS A 189 2.35 -9.19 7.03
CA LYS A 189 1.54 -9.95 7.99
C LYS A 189 1.13 -11.33 7.46
N ARG A 190 2.11 -12.10 7.02
CA ARG A 190 1.95 -13.52 6.66
C ARG A 190 2.53 -14.37 7.77
N ALA A 191 1.81 -15.41 8.14
CA ALA A 191 2.27 -16.36 9.13
C ALA A 191 3.60 -17.00 8.66
N MET A 192 4.54 -17.16 9.59
CA MET A 192 5.75 -17.94 9.32
C MET A 192 5.37 -19.38 8.97
N ASP A 193 6.09 -19.95 8.01
CA ASP A 193 5.94 -21.37 7.72
C ASP A 193 6.46 -22.19 8.91
N SER A 194 5.67 -23.17 9.34
CA SER A 194 6.06 -24.11 10.40
C SER A 194 7.27 -24.96 10.02
N SER A 195 7.58 -25.09 8.72
CA SER A 195 8.76 -25.78 8.21
C SER A 195 10.00 -24.87 8.07
N ALA A 196 9.89 -23.58 8.37
CA ALA A 196 11.01 -22.63 8.23
C ALA A 196 12.12 -22.95 9.24
N THR A 197 13.31 -23.28 8.73
CA THR A 197 14.52 -23.36 9.56
C THR A 197 15.04 -21.97 9.87
N ARG A 198 15.85 -21.80 10.94
CA ARG A 198 16.43 -20.50 11.34
C ARG A 198 17.25 -19.81 10.23
N THR A 199 17.61 -20.52 9.17
CA THR A 199 18.41 -20.04 8.04
C THR A 199 17.58 -19.66 6.81
N SER A 200 16.28 -19.95 6.77
CA SER A 200 15.38 -19.57 5.68
C SER A 200 13.99 -19.31 6.25
N ALA A 201 13.73 -18.05 6.60
CA ALA A 201 12.42 -17.60 7.04
C ALA A 201 11.46 -17.52 5.84
N SER A 202 10.89 -18.65 5.44
CA SER A 202 9.78 -18.66 4.49
C SER A 202 8.48 -18.28 5.21
N LYS A 203 7.75 -17.32 4.64
CA LYS A 203 6.37 -17.01 5.05
C LYS A 203 5.41 -17.83 4.20
N LYS A 204 4.26 -18.19 4.75
CA LYS A 204 3.17 -18.77 3.96
C LYS A 204 2.70 -17.78 2.90
N ASP A 205 2.22 -18.28 1.76
CA ASP A 205 1.69 -17.41 0.70
C ASP A 205 0.34 -16.78 1.10
N THR A 206 -0.42 -17.46 1.95
CA THR A 206 -1.73 -16.98 2.43
C THR A 206 -1.57 -15.88 3.48
N PRO A 207 -2.13 -14.67 3.28
CA PRO A 207 -2.14 -13.61 4.28
C PRO A 207 -3.03 -13.96 5.48
N GLU A 208 -2.69 -13.41 6.64
CA GLU A 208 -3.57 -13.47 7.81
C GLU A 208 -4.83 -12.63 7.60
N ALA A 209 -5.94 -12.99 8.24
CA ALA A 209 -7.18 -12.21 8.12
C ALA A 209 -7.02 -10.75 8.60
N SER A 210 -6.11 -10.52 9.57
CA SER A 210 -5.74 -9.20 10.11
C SER A 210 -4.85 -8.37 9.17
N ALA A 211 -4.35 -8.97 8.09
CA ALA A 211 -3.55 -8.27 7.08
C ALA A 211 -4.40 -7.37 6.18
N TRP A 212 -5.69 -7.66 6.09
CA TRP A 212 -6.64 -6.91 5.27
C TRP A 212 -7.22 -5.72 6.04
N SER A 213 -7.32 -4.57 5.38
CA SER A 213 -8.16 -3.47 5.84
C SER A 213 -9.61 -3.65 5.39
N ASP A 214 -10.52 -2.91 6.03
CA ASP A 214 -11.90 -2.76 5.57
C ASP A 214 -11.97 -1.97 4.26
N TRP A 215 -13.08 -2.15 3.53
CA TRP A 215 -13.39 -1.35 2.36
C TRP A 215 -13.84 0.05 2.78
N GLN A 216 -13.26 1.07 2.17
CA GLN A 216 -13.57 2.48 2.42
C GLN A 216 -14.06 3.15 1.14
N LEU A 217 -15.08 4.01 1.26
CA LEU A 217 -15.67 4.71 0.13
C LEU A 217 -14.71 5.74 -0.48
N ILE A 218 -14.66 5.79 -1.80
CA ILE A 218 -13.97 6.83 -2.57
C ILE A 218 -15.03 7.82 -3.09
N PRO A 219 -14.91 9.13 -2.80
CA PRO A 219 -15.89 10.13 -3.22
C PRO A 219 -15.69 10.54 -4.68
N LEU A 220 -15.84 9.57 -5.60
CA LEU A 220 -15.85 9.86 -7.04
C LEU A 220 -17.26 10.28 -7.49
N PRO A 221 -17.37 11.24 -8.42
CA PRO A 221 -18.64 11.68 -8.94
C PRO A 221 -19.30 10.58 -9.78
N ALA A 222 -20.45 10.05 -9.31
CA ALA A 222 -21.17 8.97 -9.97
C ALA A 222 -21.74 9.34 -11.36
N SER A 223 -21.88 10.64 -11.66
CA SER A 223 -22.43 11.16 -12.92
C SER A 223 -21.41 11.27 -14.05
N GLU A 224 -20.13 11.08 -13.77
CA GLU A 224 -19.07 11.21 -14.78
C GLU A 224 -18.85 9.89 -15.52
N ASN A 225 -18.58 9.98 -16.82
CA ASN A 225 -18.23 8.82 -17.63
C ASN A 225 -16.77 8.44 -17.35
N ILE A 226 -16.60 7.57 -16.35
CA ILE A 226 -15.31 7.07 -15.85
C ILE A 226 -15.10 5.66 -16.38
N PRO A 227 -14.07 5.41 -17.21
CA PRO A 227 -13.73 4.05 -17.63
C PRO A 227 -13.28 3.20 -16.44
N ASP A 228 -13.85 2.00 -16.28
CA ASP A 228 -13.58 1.15 -15.10
C ASP A 228 -12.11 0.78 -14.95
N ARG A 229 -11.40 0.54 -16.06
CA ARG A 229 -9.96 0.21 -16.04
C ARG A 229 -9.05 1.41 -15.79
N SER A 230 -9.60 2.62 -15.76
CA SER A 230 -8.83 3.85 -15.56
C SER A 230 -8.62 4.20 -14.08
N VAL A 231 -9.44 3.67 -13.17
CA VAL A 231 -9.34 4.02 -11.75
C VAL A 231 -8.19 3.24 -11.13
N ARG A 232 -7.15 3.92 -10.62
CA ARG A 232 -5.99 3.27 -10.01
C ARG A 232 -5.57 3.92 -8.70
N PRO A 233 -5.25 3.13 -7.66
CA PRO A 233 -4.62 3.65 -6.47
C PRO A 233 -3.11 3.84 -6.70
N VAL A 234 -2.49 4.73 -5.95
CA VAL A 234 -1.03 4.84 -5.84
C VAL A 234 -0.65 5.46 -4.50
N TYR A 235 0.37 4.91 -3.85
CA TYR A 235 0.89 5.48 -2.60
C TYR A 235 2.05 6.41 -2.91
N PHE A 236 1.92 7.69 -2.54
CA PHE A 236 2.91 8.73 -2.81
C PHE A 236 2.92 9.77 -1.69
N ASN A 237 4.10 10.22 -1.28
CA ASN A 237 4.26 11.27 -0.27
C ASN A 237 3.47 10.98 1.03
N ASN A 238 3.58 9.74 1.52
CA ASN A 238 2.88 9.21 2.69
C ASN A 238 1.34 9.31 2.64
N ARG A 239 0.75 9.39 1.44
CA ARG A 239 -0.69 9.51 1.22
C ARG A 239 -1.14 8.55 0.11
N LEU A 240 -2.37 8.09 0.23
CA LEU A 240 -3.03 7.34 -0.84
C LEU A 240 -3.62 8.32 -1.85
N PHE A 241 -3.27 8.16 -3.11
CA PHE A 241 -3.84 8.84 -4.26
C PHE A 241 -4.73 7.88 -5.02
N ILE A 242 -5.84 8.38 -5.54
CA ILE A 242 -6.68 7.69 -6.52
C ILE A 242 -6.67 8.54 -7.77
N ILE A 243 -6.32 7.92 -8.90
CA ILE A 243 -6.37 8.54 -10.21
C ILE A 243 -7.48 7.90 -11.05
N TRP A 244 -8.08 8.68 -11.95
CA TRP A 244 -9.06 8.16 -12.91
C TRP A 244 -9.08 8.99 -14.18
N ALA A 245 -9.46 8.37 -15.29
CA ALA A 245 -9.76 9.08 -16.52
C ALA A 245 -11.25 9.46 -16.56
N GLN A 246 -11.55 10.59 -17.16
CA GLN A 246 -12.90 11.06 -17.41
C GLN A 246 -13.03 11.33 -18.91
N VAL A 247 -14.05 10.74 -19.54
CA VAL A 247 -14.33 10.94 -20.96
C VAL A 247 -15.54 11.86 -21.09
N VAL A 248 -15.32 13.08 -21.57
CA VAL A 248 -16.40 14.03 -21.83
C VAL A 248 -16.76 13.95 -23.31
N GLU A 249 -18.00 13.55 -23.57
CA GLU A 249 -18.53 13.44 -24.93
C GLU A 249 -18.69 14.82 -25.59
N PRO A 250 -18.53 14.89 -26.93
CA PRO A 250 -18.71 16.13 -27.67
C PRO A 250 -20.15 16.63 -27.51
N THR A 251 -20.31 17.92 -27.21
CA THR A 251 -21.63 18.55 -27.09
C THR A 251 -22.08 19.05 -28.46
N PRO A 252 -23.15 18.50 -29.06
CA PRO A 252 -23.61 18.97 -30.35
C PRO A 252 -24.12 20.42 -30.25
N SER A 253 -23.57 21.31 -31.07
CA SER A 253 -24.05 22.70 -31.20
C SER A 253 -25.12 22.79 -32.28
N PHE A 254 -26.20 23.52 -32.04
CA PHE A 254 -27.24 23.82 -33.04
C PHE A 254 -26.82 24.89 -34.06
N SER A 255 -25.73 25.61 -33.79
CA SER A 255 -25.09 26.55 -34.72
C SER A 255 -24.17 25.81 -35.70
N GLU A 256 -23.89 26.41 -36.87
CA GLU A 256 -22.89 25.88 -37.80
C GLU A 256 -21.58 25.56 -37.06
N PRO A 257 -20.97 24.38 -37.30
CA PRO A 257 -19.75 24.00 -36.62
C PRO A 257 -18.66 25.03 -36.97
N ALA A 258 -18.06 25.65 -35.94
CA ALA A 258 -16.92 26.55 -36.10
C ALA A 258 -15.87 25.87 -37.00
N GLN A 259 -15.32 26.54 -38.01
CA GLN A 259 -14.32 25.90 -38.86
C GLN A 259 -12.97 25.84 -38.14
N LEU A 260 -12.32 24.68 -38.18
CA LEU A 260 -10.93 24.56 -37.75
C LEU A 260 -10.05 25.27 -38.78
N SER A 261 -9.38 26.31 -38.35
CA SER A 261 -8.37 27.03 -39.12
C SER A 261 -6.97 26.57 -38.71
N ASP A 262 -6.01 26.76 -39.61
CA ASP A 262 -4.63 26.43 -39.36
C ASP A 262 -3.99 27.29 -38.26
N PHE A 263 -2.88 26.77 -37.73
CA PHE A 263 -2.00 27.47 -36.80
C PHE A 263 -1.42 28.71 -37.48
N LYS A 264 -1.52 29.87 -36.83
CA LYS A 264 -0.98 31.12 -37.37
C LYS A 264 0.42 31.35 -36.82
N TYR A 265 1.32 31.88 -37.65
CA TYR A 265 2.70 32.17 -37.26
C TYR A 265 2.83 33.14 -36.07
N ASP A 266 1.82 33.98 -35.83
CA ASP A 266 1.82 35.00 -34.77
C ASP A 266 1.04 34.58 -33.50
N GLU A 267 0.51 33.35 -33.43
CA GLU A 267 -0.27 32.86 -32.29
C GLU A 267 0.54 31.85 -31.46
N ASP A 268 0.46 31.96 -30.12
CA ASP A 268 0.99 30.94 -29.22
C ASP A 268 0.07 29.70 -29.16
N GLU A 269 0.61 28.53 -28.80
CA GLU A 269 -0.15 27.27 -28.69
C GLU A 269 -1.40 27.39 -27.81
N LYS A 270 -1.30 28.12 -26.70
CA LYS A 270 -2.44 28.39 -25.80
C LYS A 270 -3.55 29.19 -26.49
N GLN A 271 -3.18 30.16 -27.33
CA GLN A 271 -4.15 30.99 -28.06
C GLN A 271 -4.84 30.18 -29.16
N TYR A 272 -4.08 29.31 -29.84
CA TYR A 272 -4.62 28.40 -30.83
C TYR A 272 -5.61 27.39 -30.24
N LYS A 273 -5.28 26.78 -29.08
CA LYS A 273 -6.18 25.88 -28.36
C LYS A 273 -7.48 26.58 -27.93
N LEU A 274 -7.38 27.79 -27.39
CA LEU A 274 -8.55 28.58 -26.98
C LEU A 274 -9.48 28.89 -28.16
N ARG A 275 -8.90 29.25 -29.32
CA ARG A 275 -9.66 29.57 -30.54
C ARG A 275 -10.32 28.35 -31.16
N SER A 276 -9.65 27.19 -31.11
CA SER A 276 -10.16 25.92 -31.63
C SER A 276 -11.14 25.21 -30.68
N GLU A 277 -11.23 25.62 -29.41
CA GLU A 277 -12.04 24.97 -28.38
C GLU A 277 -13.50 24.77 -28.77
N SER A 278 -14.13 25.76 -29.41
CA SER A 278 -15.51 25.68 -29.89
C SER A 278 -15.72 24.57 -30.93
N PHE A 279 -14.77 24.39 -31.85
CA PHE A 279 -14.77 23.28 -32.81
C PHE A 279 -14.52 21.94 -32.12
N LEU A 280 -13.52 21.89 -31.24
CA LEU A 280 -13.09 20.68 -30.54
C LEU A 280 -14.21 20.12 -29.67
N LYS A 281 -14.85 20.96 -28.86
CA LYS A 281 -15.96 20.58 -27.98
C LYS A 281 -17.16 19.99 -28.74
N THR A 282 -17.34 20.37 -30.00
CA THR A 282 -18.47 19.92 -30.82
C THR A 282 -18.19 18.60 -31.53
N ARG A 283 -16.92 18.27 -31.79
CA ARG A 283 -16.55 17.14 -32.66
C ARG A 283 -15.69 16.06 -32.03
N LEU A 284 -14.90 16.39 -31.00
CA LEU A 284 -13.95 15.47 -30.39
C LEU A 284 -14.31 15.25 -28.93
N SER A 285 -14.12 14.02 -28.46
CA SER A 285 -14.23 13.70 -27.05
C SER A 285 -13.02 14.27 -26.30
N LYS A 286 -13.29 14.95 -25.19
CA LYS A 286 -12.25 15.44 -24.28
C LYS A 286 -11.95 14.37 -23.25
N ILE A 287 -10.68 14.15 -22.95
CA ILE A 287 -10.25 13.13 -22.02
C ILE A 287 -9.36 13.76 -20.98
N SER A 288 -9.80 13.69 -19.74
CA SER A 288 -9.16 14.31 -18.61
C SER A 288 -8.64 13.24 -17.65
N LEU A 289 -7.43 13.40 -17.14
CA LEU A 289 -6.89 12.57 -16.05
C LEU A 289 -6.98 13.36 -14.76
N ASN A 290 -7.74 12.84 -13.81
CA ASN A 290 -7.98 13.47 -12.52
C ASN A 290 -7.32 12.67 -11.39
N PHE A 291 -7.06 13.34 -10.28
CA PHE A 291 -6.61 12.70 -9.05
C PHE A 291 -7.22 13.32 -7.80
N ILE A 292 -7.31 12.50 -6.75
CA ILE A 292 -7.60 12.90 -5.37
C ILE A 292 -6.62 12.20 -4.45
N TYR A 293 -6.39 12.76 -3.26
CA TYR A 293 -5.60 12.12 -2.23
C TYR A 293 -6.29 12.17 -0.87
N GLN A 294 -5.99 11.17 -0.05
CA GLN A 294 -6.44 11.13 1.33
C GLN A 294 -5.56 12.02 2.19
N LYS A 295 -6.19 12.88 2.99
CA LYS A 295 -5.53 13.72 3.99
C LYS A 295 -5.28 12.91 5.27
N TYR A 296 -4.50 13.46 6.19
CA TYR A 296 -4.17 12.80 7.46
C TYR A 296 -5.37 12.57 8.39
N ASP A 297 -6.46 13.31 8.20
CA ASP A 297 -7.72 13.14 8.94
C ASP A 297 -8.63 12.04 8.37
N GLY A 298 -8.22 11.38 7.29
CA GLY A 298 -9.01 10.38 6.56
C GLY A 298 -9.97 10.97 5.52
N SER A 299 -10.15 12.29 5.49
CA SER A 299 -10.95 12.97 4.46
C SER A 299 -10.23 13.06 3.12
N TRP A 300 -10.98 13.21 2.04
CA TRP A 300 -10.42 13.33 0.69
C TRP A 300 -10.20 14.79 0.28
N SER A 301 -9.22 15.02 -0.59
CA SER A 301 -9.04 16.29 -1.28
C SER A 301 -10.13 16.53 -2.33
N MET A 302 -10.26 17.76 -2.81
CA MET A 302 -11.04 18.02 -4.02
C MET A 302 -10.33 17.41 -5.24
N PRO A 303 -11.09 16.96 -6.27
CA PRO A 303 -10.54 16.53 -7.54
C PRO A 303 -9.63 17.59 -8.17
N GLN A 304 -8.45 17.17 -8.63
CA GLN A 304 -7.52 18.00 -9.38
C GLN A 304 -7.26 17.36 -10.74
N VAL A 305 -7.13 18.20 -11.78
CA VAL A 305 -6.93 17.76 -13.16
C VAL A 305 -5.44 17.82 -13.50
N CYS A 306 -4.90 16.70 -13.98
CA CYS A 306 -3.50 16.55 -14.42
C CYS A 306 -3.32 16.68 -15.93
N ILE A 307 -4.25 16.09 -16.68
CA ILE A 307 -4.23 16.03 -18.15
C ILE A 307 -5.63 16.42 -18.59
N ASP A 308 -5.76 17.25 -19.61
CA ASP A 308 -7.05 17.73 -20.07
C ASP A 308 -6.99 18.06 -21.56
N GLU A 309 -7.09 17.02 -22.41
CA GLU A 309 -6.81 17.14 -23.84
C GLU A 309 -7.91 16.51 -24.69
N TYR A 310 -8.06 17.02 -25.91
CA TYR A 310 -9.00 16.46 -26.89
C TYR A 310 -8.35 15.32 -27.67
N ASN A 311 -9.05 14.21 -27.75
CA ASN A 311 -8.59 13.03 -28.47
C ASN A 311 -8.94 13.16 -29.97
N THR A 312 -7.98 12.89 -30.85
CA THR A 312 -8.18 12.91 -32.31
C THR A 312 -8.66 11.58 -32.90
N LEU A 313 -8.73 10.52 -32.08
CA LEU A 313 -9.20 9.20 -32.51
C LEU A 313 -10.68 9.23 -32.90
N LYS A 314 -10.99 8.71 -34.09
CA LYS A 314 -12.37 8.56 -34.61
C LYS A 314 -13.04 7.30 -34.07
N VAL A 315 -13.20 7.21 -32.75
CA VAL A 315 -13.84 6.08 -32.07
C VAL A 315 -15.01 6.60 -31.23
N ASN A 316 -16.08 5.80 -31.11
CA ASN A 316 -17.20 6.12 -30.23
C ASN A 316 -16.77 6.15 -28.75
N ALA A 317 -17.54 6.82 -27.90
CA ALA A 317 -17.22 6.96 -26.47
C ALA A 317 -17.08 5.60 -25.76
N GLU A 318 -17.92 4.60 -26.09
CA GLU A 318 -17.81 3.25 -25.54
C GLU A 318 -16.50 2.55 -25.90
N GLY A 319 -16.05 2.67 -27.15
CA GLY A 319 -14.78 2.12 -27.59
C GLY A 319 -13.59 2.82 -26.94
N ILE A 320 -13.69 4.14 -26.74
CA ILE A 320 -12.70 4.92 -25.98
C ILE A 320 -12.64 4.41 -24.55
N ASN A 321 -13.78 4.24 -23.87
CA ASN A 321 -13.84 3.75 -22.50
C ASN A 321 -13.20 2.36 -22.36
N ALA A 322 -13.54 1.43 -23.26
CA ALA A 322 -12.98 0.08 -23.22
C ALA A 322 -11.46 0.04 -23.46
N ALA A 323 -10.95 0.97 -24.27
CA ALA A 323 -9.53 1.07 -24.61
C ALA A 323 -8.72 1.98 -23.67
N THR A 324 -9.38 2.71 -22.76
CA THR A 324 -8.71 3.67 -21.87
C THR A 324 -8.04 2.94 -20.72
N THR A 325 -6.74 3.18 -20.59
CA THR A 325 -5.87 2.65 -19.55
C THR A 325 -5.09 3.80 -18.93
N THR A 326 -4.93 3.76 -17.62
CA THR A 326 -4.13 4.76 -16.90
C THR A 326 -2.90 4.09 -16.31
N ILE A 327 -1.88 4.90 -16.07
CA ILE A 327 -0.64 4.51 -15.41
C ILE A 327 -0.48 5.45 -14.21
N ALA A 328 -0.20 4.87 -13.06
CA ALA A 328 0.21 5.57 -11.85
C ALA A 328 1.28 4.74 -11.18
N THR A 329 2.48 5.31 -11.05
CA THR A 329 3.62 4.65 -10.44
C THR A 329 4.51 5.66 -9.74
N LEU A 330 5.03 5.28 -8.58
CA LEU A 330 6.11 6.01 -7.94
C LEU A 330 7.38 5.87 -8.76
N ASP A 331 7.97 6.99 -9.13
CA ASP A 331 9.27 7.08 -9.79
C ASP A 331 10.33 7.52 -8.79
N SER A 332 11.11 6.56 -8.31
CA SER A 332 12.19 6.76 -7.36
C SER A 332 13.53 7.14 -8.02
N THR A 333 13.57 7.21 -9.36
CA THR A 333 14.82 7.49 -10.11
C THR A 333 15.21 8.96 -10.09
N THR A 334 14.28 9.86 -9.76
CA THR A 334 14.49 11.30 -9.74
C THR A 334 15.11 11.80 -8.43
N TYR A 335 15.87 12.89 -8.49
CA TYR A 335 16.33 13.61 -7.30
C TYR A 335 15.09 14.22 -6.62
N GLN A 336 14.64 13.55 -5.56
CA GLN A 336 13.27 13.53 -5.01
C GLN A 336 12.32 12.58 -5.78
N PRO A 337 11.70 11.59 -5.09
CA PRO A 337 10.71 10.73 -5.71
C PRO A 337 9.54 11.55 -6.25
N SER A 338 9.10 11.20 -7.44
CA SER A 338 7.97 11.87 -8.11
C SER A 338 6.94 10.84 -8.53
N LEU A 339 5.70 11.27 -8.74
CA LEU A 339 4.64 10.39 -9.21
C LEU A 339 4.51 10.52 -10.73
N PHE A 340 4.70 9.41 -11.46
CA PHE A 340 4.47 9.35 -12.89
C PHE A 340 3.03 8.95 -13.16
N LEU A 341 2.34 9.76 -13.97
CA LEU A 341 0.97 9.56 -14.38
C LEU A 341 0.89 9.47 -15.91
N GLY A 342 0.25 8.43 -16.41
CA GLY A 342 0.04 8.22 -17.84
C GLY A 342 -1.42 7.98 -18.16
N LEU A 343 -1.86 8.45 -19.32
CA LEU A 343 -3.18 8.20 -19.88
C LEU A 343 -3.00 7.68 -21.30
N HIS A 344 -3.38 6.42 -21.52
CA HIS A 344 -3.20 5.73 -22.78
C HIS A 344 -4.52 5.17 -23.30
N ILE A 345 -4.79 5.41 -24.58
CA ILE A 345 -5.93 4.86 -25.30
C ILE A 345 -5.39 4.16 -26.53
N LYS A 346 -5.61 2.85 -26.57
CA LYS A 346 -5.14 2.01 -27.65
C LYS A 346 -5.79 2.43 -28.97
N GLY A 347 -4.97 2.79 -29.96
CA GLY A 347 -5.44 3.08 -31.32
C GLY A 347 -5.93 1.83 -32.04
N LEU A 348 -6.86 1.97 -32.99
CA LEU A 348 -7.22 0.86 -33.89
C LEU A 348 -6.06 0.59 -34.86
N LYS A 349 -5.59 -0.67 -34.90
CA LYS A 349 -4.56 -1.12 -35.84
C LYS A 349 -5.09 -1.06 -37.29
N ASN A 350 -4.74 -0.02 -38.03
CA ASN A 350 -4.86 0.00 -39.48
C ASN A 350 -3.48 -0.28 -40.13
N SER A 351 -3.26 -1.54 -40.51
CA SER A 351 -2.31 -2.03 -41.53
C SER A 351 -0.77 -1.91 -41.32
N THR A 352 -0.13 -3.09 -41.45
CA THR A 352 1.18 -3.42 -42.06
C THR A 352 2.54 -2.84 -41.60
N ASP A 353 2.64 -1.79 -40.81
CA ASP A 353 3.96 -1.30 -40.37
C ASP A 353 4.40 -1.87 -39.01
N LYS A 354 5.46 -2.68 -39.02
CA LYS A 354 6.04 -3.37 -37.85
C LYS A 354 7.00 -2.51 -37.01
N THR A 355 7.14 -1.21 -37.29
CA THR A 355 8.23 -0.38 -36.73
C THR A 355 7.81 0.78 -35.83
N THR A 356 6.51 1.10 -35.72
CA THR A 356 6.03 2.11 -34.77
C THR A 356 5.55 1.44 -33.48
N THR A 357 6.04 1.91 -32.34
CA THR A 357 5.63 1.42 -31.01
C THR A 357 4.13 1.69 -30.81
N GLU A 358 3.39 0.72 -30.26
CA GLU A 358 1.91 0.78 -30.16
C GLU A 358 1.38 2.07 -29.48
N LEU A 359 2.21 2.70 -28.63
CA LEU A 359 1.93 3.95 -27.93
C LEU A 359 1.74 5.18 -28.85
N THR A 360 2.41 5.22 -30.02
CA THR A 360 2.36 6.37 -30.93
C THR A 360 1.20 6.29 -31.92
N GLN A 361 0.55 5.14 -32.03
CA GLN A 361 -0.59 4.93 -32.94
C GLN A 361 -1.93 5.31 -32.29
N GLY A 362 -1.95 5.54 -30.97
CA GLY A 362 -3.11 5.90 -30.18
C GLY A 362 -3.03 7.31 -29.59
N PHE A 363 -3.77 7.52 -28.49
CA PHE A 363 -3.64 8.71 -27.65
C PHE A 363 -2.80 8.34 -26.42
N TYR A 364 -1.69 9.04 -26.21
CA TYR A 364 -0.84 8.82 -25.04
C TYR A 364 -0.34 10.15 -24.48
N GLN A 365 -0.70 10.42 -23.23
CA GLN A 365 -0.25 11.60 -22.49
C GLN A 365 0.46 11.13 -21.22
N ALA A 366 1.59 11.74 -20.88
CA ALA A 366 2.33 11.45 -19.67
C ALA A 366 2.72 12.74 -18.95
N VAL A 367 2.51 12.76 -17.64
CA VAL A 367 2.86 13.87 -16.76
C VAL A 367 3.55 13.34 -15.50
N ARG A 368 4.33 14.22 -14.87
CA ARG A 368 4.96 13.98 -13.57
C ARG A 368 4.38 14.94 -12.56
N LEU A 369 4.08 14.42 -11.38
CA LEU A 369 3.65 15.18 -10.22
C LEU A 369 4.79 15.20 -9.20
N ASP A 370 5.21 16.39 -8.79
CA ASP A 370 6.22 16.58 -7.75
C ASP A 370 5.62 16.50 -6.33
N LEU A 371 6.46 16.64 -5.29
CA LEU A 371 6.03 16.60 -3.89
C LEU A 371 5.15 17.79 -3.48
N GLN A 372 5.18 18.90 -4.22
CA GLN A 372 4.35 20.08 -4.03
C GLN A 372 3.08 20.05 -4.90
N PHE A 373 2.81 18.93 -5.58
CA PHE A 373 1.72 18.77 -6.55
C PHE A 373 1.84 19.66 -7.79
N GLY A 374 3.04 20.12 -8.11
CA GLY A 374 3.37 20.71 -9.40
C GLY A 374 3.34 19.65 -10.50
N ILE A 375 2.65 19.97 -11.59
CA ILE A 375 2.46 19.08 -12.75
C ILE A 375 3.44 19.50 -13.85
N LYS A 376 4.30 18.58 -14.27
CA LYS A 376 5.21 18.74 -15.41
C LYS A 376 4.80 17.77 -16.54
N PRO A 377 4.43 18.24 -17.74
CA PRO A 377 4.21 17.37 -18.88
C PRO A 377 5.51 16.72 -19.35
N LEU A 378 5.46 15.42 -19.66
CA LEU A 378 6.61 14.62 -20.09
C LEU A 378 6.48 14.11 -21.52
N TYR A 379 5.26 13.84 -21.99
CA TYR A 379 5.02 13.34 -23.33
C TYR A 379 3.58 13.58 -23.76
N SER A 380 3.39 13.80 -25.06
CA SER A 380 2.10 14.02 -25.67
C SER A 380 2.08 13.37 -27.05
N ALA A 381 1.03 12.59 -27.32
CA ALA A 381 0.73 11.98 -28.61
C ALA A 381 -0.78 11.84 -28.82
N GLY A 382 -1.23 12.05 -30.05
CA GLY A 382 -2.62 11.82 -30.46
C GLY A 382 -3.57 12.99 -30.13
N THR A 383 -3.02 14.16 -29.82
CA THR A 383 -3.78 15.41 -29.70
C THR A 383 -3.74 16.20 -31.02
N LEU A 384 -4.45 17.32 -31.08
CA LEU A 384 -4.42 18.18 -32.26
C LEU A 384 -3.06 18.85 -32.46
N GLN A 385 -2.36 19.17 -31.36
CA GLN A 385 -1.00 19.67 -31.34
C GLN A 385 -0.27 19.05 -30.15
N ASP A 386 0.62 18.11 -30.43
CA ASP A 386 1.38 17.41 -29.40
C ASP A 386 2.50 18.30 -28.83
N PHE A 387 2.63 18.28 -27.51
CA PHE A 387 3.71 18.95 -26.79
C PHE A 387 5.07 18.33 -27.12
N ILE A 388 6.04 19.20 -27.46
CA ILE A 388 7.43 18.78 -27.71
C ILE A 388 8.17 18.72 -26.38
N ALA A 389 8.31 17.51 -25.85
CA ALA A 389 9.05 17.27 -24.62
C ALA A 389 10.57 17.14 -24.86
N ASN A 390 11.34 17.27 -23.78
CA ASN A 390 12.77 16.97 -23.81
C ASN A 390 13.00 15.49 -24.24
N PRO A 391 14.11 15.18 -24.93
CA PRO A 391 14.39 13.82 -25.37
C PRO A 391 14.43 12.79 -24.23
N ASP A 392 14.99 13.16 -23.08
CA ASP A 392 15.08 12.27 -21.90
C ASP A 392 13.71 11.99 -21.27
N ASP A 393 12.89 13.04 -21.12
CA ASP A 393 11.51 12.92 -20.61
C ASP A 393 10.66 12.06 -21.57
N THR A 394 10.86 12.21 -22.88
CA THR A 394 10.21 11.40 -23.93
C THR A 394 10.61 9.94 -23.83
N LYS A 395 11.91 9.65 -23.66
CA LYS A 395 12.43 8.29 -23.53
C LYS A 395 11.83 7.59 -22.30
N LEU A 396 11.80 8.30 -21.17
CA LEU A 396 11.23 7.79 -19.93
C LEU A 396 9.72 7.52 -20.07
N ALA A 397 8.97 8.47 -20.62
CA ALA A 397 7.53 8.32 -20.80
C ALA A 397 7.17 7.15 -21.72
N LYS A 398 7.94 6.94 -22.80
CA LYS A 398 7.77 5.77 -23.69
C LYS A 398 8.14 4.46 -22.99
N GLN A 399 9.18 4.46 -22.16
CA GLN A 399 9.59 3.29 -21.38
C GLN A 399 8.49 2.86 -20.40
N TYR A 400 7.98 3.78 -19.58
CA TYR A 400 6.89 3.47 -18.65
C TYR A 400 5.58 3.16 -19.37
N GLY A 401 5.30 3.82 -20.49
CA GLY A 401 4.18 3.47 -21.36
C GLY A 401 4.27 2.03 -21.86
N ALA A 402 5.44 1.59 -22.31
CA ALA A 402 5.63 0.23 -22.82
C ALA A 402 5.47 -0.80 -21.69
N ILE A 403 6.06 -0.54 -20.53
CA ILE A 403 5.96 -1.44 -19.37
C ILE A 403 4.50 -1.56 -18.92
N PHE A 404 3.84 -0.44 -18.62
CA PHE A 404 2.54 -0.46 -17.96
C PHE A 404 1.33 -0.55 -18.90
N ALA A 405 1.35 0.17 -20.03
CA ALA A 405 0.21 0.18 -20.96
C ALA A 405 0.26 -0.90 -22.04
N VAL A 406 1.45 -1.41 -22.39
CA VAL A 406 1.59 -2.46 -23.43
C VAL A 406 1.82 -3.84 -22.80
N HIS A 407 2.86 -3.99 -21.99
CA HIS A 407 3.26 -5.30 -21.46
C HIS A 407 2.51 -5.70 -20.18
N ASN A 408 2.02 -4.75 -19.38
CA ASN A 408 1.37 -4.97 -18.09
C ASN A 408 -0.08 -4.45 -18.05
N GLU A 409 -0.74 -4.35 -19.20
CA GLU A 409 -2.05 -3.70 -19.38
C GLU A 409 -3.15 -4.23 -18.43
N LEU A 410 -3.12 -5.54 -18.14
CA LEU A 410 -4.13 -6.26 -17.37
C LEU A 410 -3.75 -6.49 -15.89
N ASN A 411 -2.61 -5.98 -15.46
CA ASN A 411 -2.06 -6.26 -14.13
C ASN A 411 -2.00 -5.01 -13.26
N PHE A 412 -1.57 -5.19 -12.01
CA PHE A 412 -1.35 -4.10 -11.06
C PHE A 412 -0.12 -3.28 -11.42
N ASN A 413 -0.20 -1.99 -11.13
CA ASN A 413 0.98 -1.14 -11.18
C ASN A 413 1.82 -1.36 -9.92
N PHE A 414 3.09 -1.03 -10.02
CA PHE A 414 4.08 -1.17 -8.96
C PHE A 414 5.11 -0.06 -9.14
N HIS A 415 6.06 0.08 -8.21
CA HIS A 415 7.10 1.10 -8.31
C HIS A 415 7.85 1.02 -9.64
N ALA A 416 8.19 2.17 -10.20
CA ALA A 416 8.82 2.21 -11.51
C ALA A 416 10.18 1.51 -11.45
N PRO A 417 10.44 0.52 -12.33
CA PRO A 417 11.67 -0.23 -12.28
C PRO A 417 12.85 0.62 -12.76
N THR A 418 13.97 0.55 -12.04
CA THR A 418 15.29 0.97 -12.53
C THR A 418 15.72 0.02 -13.65
N SER A 419 15.17 0.21 -14.85
CA SER A 419 15.47 -0.62 -16.02
C SER A 419 16.25 0.18 -17.04
N GLN A 420 17.26 -0.45 -17.64
CA GLN A 420 17.94 0.06 -18.83
C GLN A 420 17.26 -0.53 -20.08
N LEU A 421 17.00 0.33 -21.07
CA LEU A 421 16.64 -0.13 -22.41
C LEU A 421 17.86 -0.83 -23.01
N VAL A 422 17.76 -2.14 -23.21
CA VAL A 422 18.70 -2.90 -24.03
C VAL A 422 18.08 -2.97 -25.41
N GLU A 423 18.69 -2.28 -26.38
CA GLU A 423 18.34 -2.49 -27.78
C GLU A 423 18.77 -3.91 -28.15
N VAL A 424 17.78 -4.76 -28.43
CA VAL A 424 18.02 -6.09 -28.97
C VAL A 424 17.94 -5.96 -30.49
N GLU A 425 19.09 -6.02 -31.16
CA GLU A 425 19.12 -6.16 -32.61
C GLU A 425 18.58 -7.54 -32.99
N TYR A 426 17.35 -7.57 -33.50
CA TYR A 426 16.84 -8.74 -34.20
C TYR A 426 17.54 -8.83 -35.55
N THR A 427 18.62 -9.59 -35.63
CA THR A 427 19.08 -10.10 -36.91
C THR A 427 18.07 -11.14 -37.38
N ASN A 428 17.12 -10.72 -38.22
CA ASN A 428 16.41 -11.65 -39.09
C ASN A 428 17.41 -12.16 -40.13
N THR A 429 18.34 -13.02 -39.71
CA THR A 429 18.98 -13.91 -40.67
C THR A 429 17.85 -14.76 -41.27
N PRO A 430 17.70 -14.79 -42.61
CA PRO A 430 16.85 -15.79 -43.22
C PRO A 430 17.28 -17.14 -42.67
N ILE A 431 16.34 -17.93 -42.16
CA ILE A 431 16.63 -19.31 -41.77
C ILE A 431 17.20 -19.95 -43.03
N ASP A 432 18.50 -20.25 -43.01
CA ASP A 432 19.12 -21.04 -44.05
C ASP A 432 18.46 -22.42 -43.96
N GLU A 433 17.59 -22.75 -44.92
CA GLU A 433 16.84 -24.02 -44.95
C GLU A 433 17.79 -25.23 -44.94
N SER A 434 19.09 -25.05 -45.19
CA SER A 434 20.13 -26.07 -45.01
C SER A 434 20.50 -26.36 -43.55
N THR A 435 20.06 -25.54 -42.58
CA THR A 435 20.37 -25.64 -41.14
C THR A 435 19.19 -26.05 -40.25
N LEU A 436 18.11 -26.58 -40.85
CA LEU A 436 17.01 -27.25 -40.13
C LEU A 436 17.44 -28.48 -39.31
N ALA A 437 18.72 -28.87 -39.37
CA ALA A 437 19.33 -29.78 -38.41
C ALA A 437 19.92 -28.99 -37.24
N TRP A 438 19.14 -28.85 -36.16
CA TRP A 438 19.64 -28.38 -34.86
C TRP A 438 20.55 -29.46 -34.24
N ASN A 439 21.73 -29.65 -34.83
CA ASN A 439 22.76 -30.59 -34.39
C ASN A 439 24.10 -29.86 -34.19
N TYR A 440 24.07 -28.84 -33.33
CA TYR A 440 25.25 -28.08 -32.94
C TYR A 440 26.30 -29.03 -32.32
N GLU A 441 27.47 -29.13 -32.97
CA GLU A 441 28.62 -29.98 -32.58
C GLU A 441 28.37 -31.51 -32.59
N GLY A 442 27.38 -32.00 -33.35
CA GLY A 442 27.11 -33.45 -33.44
C GLY A 442 26.60 -34.07 -32.13
N LYS A 443 26.06 -33.24 -31.22
CA LYS A 443 25.63 -33.66 -29.88
C LYS A 443 24.37 -34.53 -29.90
N GLN A 444 23.51 -34.38 -30.92
CA GLN A 444 22.31 -35.22 -31.08
C GLN A 444 22.69 -36.63 -31.53
N ASP A 445 23.61 -36.77 -32.49
CA ASP A 445 24.09 -38.08 -32.95
C ASP A 445 24.85 -38.82 -31.84
N LYS A 446 25.59 -38.09 -31.01
CA LYS A 446 26.24 -38.64 -29.81
C LYS A 446 25.25 -39.09 -28.73
N ALA A 447 24.05 -38.49 -28.68
CA ALA A 447 22.99 -38.90 -27.76
C ALA A 447 22.20 -40.11 -28.29
N ALA A 448 21.91 -40.15 -29.60
CA ALA A 448 21.29 -41.28 -30.28
C ALA A 448 22.18 -42.55 -30.23
N ALA A 449 23.49 -42.40 -30.45
CA ALA A 449 24.46 -43.50 -30.35
C ALA A 449 24.57 -44.10 -28.93
N LYS A 450 24.16 -43.36 -27.89
CA LYS A 450 24.08 -43.88 -26.51
C LYS A 450 22.76 -44.57 -26.19
N THR A 451 21.72 -44.37 -26.99
CA THR A 451 20.38 -44.95 -26.77
C THR A 451 20.15 -46.24 -27.55
N GLU A 452 20.98 -46.56 -28.55
CA GLU A 452 20.88 -47.81 -29.36
C GLU A 452 21.73 -48.99 -28.87
N CYS A 453 22.36 -48.89 -27.69
CA CYS A 453 23.09 -50.02 -27.08
C CYS A 453 22.36 -50.51 -25.83
N ASN A 454 21.20 -51.13 -26.03
CA ASN A 454 20.60 -52.16 -25.17
C ASN A 454 19.33 -52.73 -25.83
N THR A 455 19.54 -53.61 -26.80
CA THR A 455 18.70 -54.79 -27.07
C THR A 455 19.60 -55.92 -27.53
#